data_AF-A0A3D6DJQ4-F1
#
_entry.id   AF-A0A3D6DJQ4-F1
#
_cell.length_a   1.000
_cell.length_b   1.000
_cell.length_c   1.000
_cell.angle_alpha   90.00
_cell.angle_beta   90.00
_cell.angle_gamma   90.00
#
_symmetry.space_group_name_H-M   'P 1'
#
loop_
_entity.id
_entity.type
_entity.pdbx_description
1 polymer ?
#
loop_
_entity_poly.entity_id
_entity_poly.type
_entity_poly.pdbx_seq_one_letter_code
_entity_poly.pdbx_strand_id
1 'polypeptide(L)'
;MPSAVDLSPWVSIWALERYKQTGFTPRLRNALREFNLGYVFCVVLALCFLLLGALLLRTHDVSLPSGTAAFAAGIIGLYTEVLGPWSAPFVGSAAFAAMLGTCIACLDGFSRSFSHGIAALRDAPVQLRHERTSLILISLGALLLIIAFPEDIRTLLDLGNILSFCIAPPSALAMLILVTRRQFPEAARPKVWLRWSAYLGLTFLLGLTLLFLRSLL
;
A
#
# COMPACT_ATOMS: atom_id res chain seq x y z
N MET A 1 -4.24 5.25 -1.21
CA MET A 1 -2.95 5.45 -1.90
C MET A 1 -2.65 4.21 -2.72
N PRO A 2 -2.08 4.32 -3.92
CA PRO A 2 -1.58 3.18 -4.67
C PRO A 2 -0.39 2.59 -3.91
N SER A 3 -0.66 1.72 -2.95
CA SER A 3 0.33 0.76 -2.49
C SER A 3 0.46 -0.29 -3.59
N ALA A 4 1.22 0.09 -4.62
CA ALA A 4 1.51 -0.76 -5.74
C ALA A 4 2.46 -1.90 -5.30
N VAL A 5 2.86 -2.71 -6.26
CA VAL A 5 3.55 -4.01 -6.19
C VAL A 5 4.70 -4.14 -5.16
N ASP A 6 5.21 -3.03 -4.65
CA ASP A 6 6.15 -2.85 -3.54
C ASP A 6 5.69 -3.44 -2.21
N LEU A 7 4.39 -3.78 -2.07
CA LEU A 7 3.88 -4.48 -0.87
C LEU A 7 4.29 -5.96 -0.82
N SER A 8 4.66 -6.54 -1.96
CA SER A 8 4.95 -7.97 -2.07
C SER A 8 6.17 -8.45 -1.26
N PRO A 9 7.29 -7.69 -1.14
CA PRO A 9 8.36 -8.02 -0.21
C PRO A 9 7.90 -7.91 1.26
N TRP A 10 7.01 -6.97 1.60
CA TRP A 10 6.56 -6.77 2.98
C TRP A 10 5.76 -7.96 3.47
N VAL A 11 4.77 -8.39 2.67
CA VAL A 11 3.96 -9.58 2.97
C VAL A 11 4.84 -10.82 3.10
N SER A 12 5.89 -10.93 2.27
CA SER A 12 6.86 -12.04 2.36
C SER A 12 7.65 -11.99 3.66
N ILE A 13 8.17 -10.82 4.06
CA ILE A 13 8.92 -10.64 5.32
C ILE A 13 8.02 -10.91 6.53
N TRP A 14 6.79 -10.38 6.54
CA TRP A 14 5.82 -10.60 7.62
C TRP A 14 5.41 -12.07 7.74
N ALA A 15 5.20 -12.75 6.61
CA ALA A 15 4.91 -14.19 6.62
C ALA A 15 6.07 -14.98 7.22
N LEU A 16 7.31 -14.72 6.79
CA LEU A 16 8.50 -15.38 7.32
C LEU A 16 8.67 -15.12 8.83
N GLU A 17 8.44 -13.89 9.27
CA GLU A 17 8.56 -13.54 10.69
C GLU A 17 7.45 -14.20 11.52
N ARG A 18 6.23 -14.27 11.01
CA ARG A 18 5.12 -15.01 11.64
C ARG A 18 5.45 -16.50 11.75
N TYR A 19 6.07 -17.11 10.75
CA TYR A 19 6.47 -18.52 10.80
C TYR A 19 7.53 -18.78 11.86
N LYS A 20 8.51 -17.88 12.00
CA LYS A 20 9.50 -17.95 13.08
C LYS A 20 8.86 -17.81 14.46
N GLN A 21 7.96 -16.84 14.65
CA GLN A 21 7.30 -16.58 15.93
C GLN A 21 6.38 -17.71 16.37
N THR A 22 5.69 -18.35 15.41
CA THR A 22 4.71 -19.42 15.70
C THR A 22 5.28 -20.82 15.61
N GLY A 23 6.49 -20.98 15.05
CA GLY A 23 7.07 -22.29 14.75
C GLY A 23 6.32 -23.09 13.67
N PHE A 24 5.33 -22.48 13.00
CA PHE A 24 4.45 -23.15 12.05
C PHE A 24 4.65 -22.60 10.64
N THR A 25 4.93 -23.51 9.69
CA THR A 25 5.00 -23.19 8.26
C THR A 25 3.77 -23.76 7.53
N PRO A 26 2.81 -22.91 7.12
CA PRO A 26 1.64 -23.38 6.40
C PRO A 26 2.02 -23.91 5.02
N ARG A 27 1.24 -24.88 4.55
CA ARG A 27 1.29 -25.28 3.13
C ARG A 27 0.91 -24.07 2.26
N LEU A 28 1.61 -23.88 1.13
CA LEU A 28 1.37 -22.76 0.20
C LEU A 28 -0.11 -22.57 -0.17
N ARG A 29 -0.84 -23.67 -0.40
CA ARG A 29 -2.28 -23.62 -0.71
C ARG A 29 -3.11 -22.93 0.38
N ASN A 30 -2.77 -23.13 1.65
CA ASN A 30 -3.48 -22.53 2.77
C ASN A 30 -3.16 -21.04 2.87
N ALA A 31 -1.88 -20.67 2.74
CA ALA A 31 -1.45 -19.27 2.71
C ALA A 31 -2.11 -18.50 1.55
N LEU A 32 -2.19 -19.09 0.36
CA LEU A 32 -2.87 -18.48 -0.79
C LEU A 32 -4.38 -18.34 -0.60
N ARG A 33 -5.03 -19.29 0.10
CA ARG A 33 -6.46 -19.19 0.40
C ARG A 33 -6.75 -18.03 1.35
N GLU A 34 -5.96 -17.88 2.39
CA GLU A 34 -6.06 -16.78 3.35
C GLU A 34 -5.82 -15.42 2.64
N PHE A 35 -4.75 -15.34 1.84
CA PHE A 35 -4.47 -14.15 1.04
C PHE A 35 -5.61 -13.80 0.09
N ASN A 36 -6.13 -14.78 -0.66
CA ASN A 36 -7.22 -14.56 -1.60
C ASN A 36 -8.51 -14.13 -0.91
N LEU A 37 -8.81 -14.67 0.28
CA LEU A 37 -9.98 -14.26 1.05
C LEU A 37 -9.87 -12.78 1.43
N GLY A 38 -8.73 -12.37 2.00
CA GLY A 38 -8.46 -10.96 2.31
C GLY A 38 -8.53 -10.07 1.07
N TYR A 39 -7.96 -10.52 -0.05
CA TYR A 39 -8.00 -9.80 -1.32
C TYR A 39 -9.43 -9.59 -1.84
N VAL A 40 -10.30 -10.61 -1.76
CA VAL A 40 -11.72 -10.49 -2.13
C VAL A 40 -12.44 -9.48 -1.26
N PHE A 41 -12.20 -9.49 0.06
CA PHE A 41 -12.76 -8.47 0.96
C PHE A 41 -12.32 -7.05 0.55
N CYS A 42 -11.05 -6.86 0.20
CA CYS A 42 -10.55 -5.58 -0.29
C CYS A 42 -11.24 -5.14 -1.58
N VAL A 43 -11.46 -6.05 -2.54
CA VAL A 43 -12.15 -5.74 -3.80
C VAL A 43 -13.60 -5.32 -3.55
N VAL A 44 -14.33 -6.07 -2.72
CA VAL A 44 -15.72 -5.73 -2.36
C VAL A 44 -15.78 -4.36 -1.70
N LEU A 45 -14.90 -4.10 -0.74
CA LEU A 45 -14.87 -2.83 -0.03
C LEU A 45 -14.48 -1.65 -0.95
N ALA A 46 -13.54 -1.87 -1.88
CA ALA A 46 -13.16 -0.88 -2.88
C ALA A 46 -14.33 -0.50 -3.80
N LEU A 47 -15.14 -1.48 -4.23
CA LEU A 47 -16.36 -1.22 -5.01
C LEU A 47 -17.39 -0.44 -4.19
N CYS A 48 -17.58 -0.81 -2.91
CA CYS A 48 -18.47 -0.07 -2.01
C CYS A 48 -18.05 1.40 -1.85
N PHE A 49 -16.76 1.67 -1.60
CA PHE A 49 -16.27 3.04 -1.47
C PHE A 49 -16.30 3.81 -2.79
N LEU A 50 -16.06 3.15 -3.92
CA LEU A 50 -16.18 3.77 -5.25
C LEU A 50 -17.62 4.22 -5.51
N LEU A 51 -18.60 3.34 -5.25
CA LEU A 51 -20.02 3.65 -5.41
C LEU A 51 -20.44 4.78 -4.46
N LEU A 52 -20.03 4.69 -3.20
CA LEU A 52 -20.35 5.69 -2.20
C LEU A 52 -19.76 7.06 -2.58
N GLY A 53 -18.49 7.12 -2.96
CA GLY A 53 -17.84 8.33 -3.45
C GLY A 53 -18.55 8.90 -4.68
N ALA A 54 -18.91 8.05 -5.65
CA ALA A 54 -19.63 8.48 -6.85
C ALA A 54 -21.03 9.03 -6.55
N LEU A 55 -21.73 8.48 -5.56
CA LEU A 55 -23.05 8.95 -5.14
C LEU A 55 -22.96 10.27 -4.37
N LEU A 56 -22.12 10.35 -3.34
CA LEU A 56 -22.03 11.55 -2.49
C LEU A 56 -21.39 12.74 -3.22
N LEU A 57 -20.30 12.53 -3.96
CA LEU A 57 -19.59 13.65 -4.60
C LEU A 57 -20.36 14.22 -5.79
N ARG A 58 -21.21 13.42 -6.46
CA ARG A 58 -22.04 13.89 -7.57
C ARG A 58 -23.26 14.68 -7.09
N THR A 59 -23.81 14.35 -5.93
CA THR A 59 -25.06 14.97 -5.44
C THR A 59 -24.85 16.29 -4.72
N HIS A 60 -23.64 16.55 -4.20
CA HIS A 60 -23.47 17.63 -3.22
C HIS A 60 -22.74 18.88 -3.71
N ASP A 61 -22.16 18.94 -4.93
CA ASP A 61 -21.34 20.08 -5.39
C ASP A 61 -20.30 20.57 -4.34
N VAL A 62 -19.94 19.71 -3.38
CA VAL A 62 -19.04 20.04 -2.28
C VAL A 62 -17.61 19.88 -2.77
N SER A 63 -16.91 21.02 -2.92
CA SER A 63 -15.46 21.00 -3.03
C SER A 63 -14.86 20.52 -1.72
N LEU A 64 -14.05 19.46 -1.75
CA LEU A 64 -13.33 19.01 -0.57
C LEU A 64 -12.37 20.12 -0.10
N PRO A 65 -12.35 20.46 1.20
CA PRO A 65 -11.48 21.50 1.71
C PRO A 65 -10.01 21.23 1.43
N SER A 66 -9.23 22.30 1.22
CA SER A 66 -7.77 22.22 1.24
C SER A 66 -7.25 21.97 2.66
N GLY A 67 -6.12 21.29 2.78
CA GLY A 67 -5.48 20.97 4.06
C GLY A 67 -5.95 19.65 4.70
N THR A 68 -5.02 18.99 5.38
CA THR A 68 -5.19 17.61 5.89
C THR A 68 -6.32 17.46 6.91
N ALA A 69 -6.40 18.37 7.89
CA ALA A 69 -7.41 18.30 8.94
C ALA A 69 -8.82 18.60 8.41
N ALA A 70 -8.95 19.61 7.55
CA ALA A 70 -10.22 19.99 6.96
C ALA A 70 -10.73 18.93 5.97
N PHE A 71 -9.83 18.29 5.21
CA PHE A 71 -10.16 17.13 4.39
C PHE A 71 -10.72 15.97 5.22
N ALA A 72 -10.05 15.59 6.32
CA ALA A 72 -10.51 14.52 7.20
C ALA A 72 -11.88 14.83 7.82
N ALA A 73 -12.08 16.06 8.30
CA ALA A 73 -13.36 16.52 8.82
C ALA A 73 -14.45 16.52 7.74
N GLY A 74 -14.12 16.92 6.50
CA GLY A 74 -15.01 16.88 5.36
C GLY A 74 -15.48 15.46 5.02
N ILE A 75 -14.58 14.48 5.04
CA ILE A 75 -14.95 13.07 4.85
C ILE A 75 -15.92 12.62 5.94
N ILE A 76 -15.63 12.86 7.23
CA ILE A 76 -16.55 12.49 8.31
C ILE A 76 -17.91 13.18 8.12
N GLY A 77 -17.90 14.47 7.76
CA GLY A 77 -19.07 15.27 7.41
C GLY A 77 -19.98 14.58 6.40
N LEU A 78 -19.41 14.17 5.26
CA LEU A 78 -20.12 13.48 4.19
C LEU A 78 -20.84 12.20 4.68
N TYR A 79 -20.18 11.39 5.51
CA TYR A 79 -20.85 10.21 6.08
C TYR A 79 -21.94 10.59 7.09
N THR A 80 -21.71 11.61 7.92
CA THR A 80 -22.70 12.04 8.93
C THR A 80 -23.92 12.70 8.32
N GLU A 81 -23.80 13.28 7.13
CA GLU A 81 -24.93 13.81 6.36
C GLU A 81 -25.86 12.68 5.89
N VAL A 82 -25.29 11.56 5.44
CA VAL A 82 -26.06 10.41 4.93
C VAL A 82 -26.59 9.51 6.07
N LEU A 83 -25.77 9.25 7.09
CA LEU A 83 -26.08 8.31 8.16
C LEU A 83 -26.70 8.98 9.40
N GLY A 84 -26.58 10.30 9.50
CA GLY A 84 -27.01 11.11 10.64
C GLY A 84 -25.88 11.42 11.64
N PRO A 85 -26.05 12.45 12.50
CA PRO A 85 -24.99 12.93 13.40
C PRO A 85 -24.46 11.90 14.40
N TRP A 86 -25.29 10.92 14.79
CA TRP A 86 -24.92 9.85 15.71
C TRP A 86 -23.79 8.95 15.17
N SER A 87 -23.58 8.94 13.86
CA SER A 87 -22.55 8.13 13.20
C SER A 87 -21.13 8.71 13.32
N ALA A 88 -21.00 10.00 13.65
CA ALA A 88 -19.73 10.73 13.71
C ALA A 88 -18.63 10.01 14.52
N PRO A 89 -18.86 9.54 15.77
CA PRO A 89 -17.82 8.85 16.52
C PRO A 89 -17.40 7.50 15.90
N PHE A 90 -18.32 6.80 15.24
CA PHE A 90 -18.02 5.51 14.59
C PHE A 90 -17.21 5.70 13.31
N VAL A 91 -17.60 6.66 12.47
CA VAL A 91 -16.87 6.98 11.23
C VAL A 91 -15.50 7.54 11.55
N GLY A 92 -15.42 8.47 12.50
CA GLY A 92 -14.15 9.06 12.93
C GLY A 92 -13.18 8.03 13.52
N SER A 93 -13.66 7.15 14.40
CA SER A 93 -12.82 6.08 14.98
C SER A 93 -12.39 5.05 13.93
N ALA A 94 -13.26 4.67 12.99
CA ALA A 94 -12.90 3.79 11.88
C ALA A 94 -11.86 4.41 10.96
N ALA A 95 -12.03 5.68 10.58
CA ALA A 95 -11.07 6.41 9.76
C ALA A 95 -9.71 6.55 10.46
N PHE A 96 -9.72 6.88 11.77
CA PHE A 96 -8.50 6.92 12.58
C PHE A 96 -7.79 5.56 12.62
N ALA A 97 -8.52 4.48 12.91
CA ALA A 97 -7.95 3.14 12.96
C ALA A 97 -7.35 2.70 11.62
N ALA A 98 -8.01 3.01 10.50
CA ALA A 98 -7.50 2.71 9.16
C ALA A 98 -6.23 3.50 8.83
N MET A 99 -6.18 4.80 9.14
CA MET A 99 -5.01 5.63 8.91
C MET A 99 -3.85 5.24 9.82
N LEU A 100 -4.11 5.01 11.12
CA LEU A 100 -3.11 4.55 12.07
C LEU A 100 -2.53 3.18 11.66
N GLY A 101 -3.38 2.24 11.26
CA GLY A 101 -2.95 0.93 10.76
C GLY A 101 -2.06 1.06 9.53
N THR A 102 -2.37 1.99 8.63
CA THR A 102 -1.53 2.28 7.45
C THR A 102 -0.18 2.86 7.86
N CYS A 103 -0.14 3.80 8.80
CA CYS A 103 1.12 4.35 9.34
C CYS A 103 2.00 3.25 9.93
N ILE A 104 1.44 2.39 10.78
CA ILE A 104 2.17 1.28 11.40
C ILE A 104 2.71 0.32 10.33
N ALA A 105 1.86 -0.07 9.37
CA ALA A 105 2.24 -1.00 8.30
C ALA A 105 3.35 -0.43 7.41
N CYS A 106 3.28 0.86 7.05
CA CYS A 106 4.32 1.51 6.26
C CYS A 106 5.64 1.63 7.02
N LEU A 107 5.61 2.08 8.27
CA LEU A 107 6.81 2.24 9.09
C LEU A 107 7.53 0.90 9.31
N ASP A 108 6.80 -0.16 9.64
CA ASP A 108 7.36 -1.51 9.79
C ASP A 108 7.81 -2.10 8.44
N GLY A 109 6.97 -2.02 7.42
CA GLY A 109 7.24 -2.58 6.09
C GLY A 109 8.48 -1.97 5.43
N PHE A 110 8.59 -0.64 5.42
CA PHE A 110 9.75 0.05 4.84
C PHE A 110 11.03 -0.17 5.65
N SER A 111 10.98 -0.09 6.98
CA SER A 111 12.18 -0.27 7.82
C SER A 111 12.78 -1.67 7.69
N ARG A 112 11.94 -2.71 7.70
CA ARG A 112 12.38 -4.09 7.47
C ARG A 112 12.90 -4.29 6.06
N SER A 113 12.17 -3.82 5.06
CA SER A 113 12.58 -3.97 3.65
C SER A 113 13.91 -3.29 3.37
N PHE A 114 14.14 -2.12 3.98
CA PHE A 114 15.40 -1.40 3.87
C PHE A 114 16.56 -2.17 4.52
N SER A 115 16.35 -2.73 5.71
CA SER A 115 17.34 -3.58 6.39
C SER A 115 17.68 -4.83 5.55
N HIS A 116 16.67 -5.50 4.98
CA HIS A 116 16.86 -6.61 4.06
C HIS A 116 17.59 -6.21 2.77
N GLY A 117 17.32 -5.02 2.24
CA GLY A 117 18.02 -4.46 1.08
C GLY A 117 19.51 -4.24 1.35
N ILE A 118 19.86 -3.63 2.49
CA ILE A 118 21.27 -3.45 2.91
C ILE A 118 21.96 -4.80 3.08
N ALA A 119 21.30 -5.75 3.73
CA ALA A 119 21.81 -7.09 3.95
C ALA A 119 22.12 -7.80 2.61
N ALA A 120 21.20 -7.72 1.65
CA ALA A 120 21.38 -8.27 0.31
C ALA A 120 22.53 -7.61 -0.47
N LEU A 121 22.67 -6.28 -0.38
CA LEU A 121 23.76 -5.55 -1.05
C LEU A 121 25.14 -5.84 -0.48
N ARG A 122 25.22 -6.19 0.81
CA ARG A 122 26.47 -6.48 1.53
C ARG A 122 26.78 -7.96 1.65
N ASP A 123 25.92 -8.83 1.09
CA ASP A 123 25.96 -10.27 1.28
C ASP A 123 26.12 -10.66 2.77
N ALA A 124 25.34 -10.00 3.63
CA ALA A 124 25.44 -10.08 5.08
C ALA A 124 24.09 -10.46 5.70
N PRO A 125 24.05 -11.00 6.92
CA PRO A 125 22.79 -11.26 7.60
C PRO A 125 22.06 -9.94 7.92
N VAL A 126 20.73 -10.00 7.94
CA VAL A 126 19.87 -8.88 8.35
C VAL A 126 20.20 -8.47 9.78
N GLN A 127 20.39 -7.16 10.00
CA GLN A 127 20.74 -6.63 11.32
C GLN A 127 19.62 -5.76 11.86
N LEU A 128 19.22 -6.03 13.10
CA LEU A 128 18.20 -5.25 13.80
C LEU A 128 18.58 -3.77 13.95
N ARG A 129 19.88 -3.45 13.97
CA ARG A 129 20.36 -2.08 13.99
C ARG A 129 19.93 -1.30 12.74
N HIS A 130 20.06 -1.87 11.55
CA HIS A 130 19.66 -1.20 10.31
C HIS A 130 18.14 -1.00 10.24
N GLU A 131 17.35 -1.96 10.74
CA GLU A 131 15.90 -1.82 10.86
C GLU A 131 15.51 -0.68 11.81
N ARG A 132 16.09 -0.62 13.02
CA ARG A 132 15.83 0.47 13.97
C ARG A 132 16.24 1.84 13.43
N THR A 133 17.41 1.93 12.81
CA THR A 133 17.90 3.18 12.22
C THR A 133 16.99 3.63 11.07
N SER A 134 16.59 2.72 10.19
CA SER A 134 15.68 3.08 9.09
C SER A 134 14.30 3.46 9.59
N LEU A 135 13.77 2.78 10.62
CA LEU A 135 12.51 3.18 11.25
C LEU A 135 12.54 4.63 11.74
N ILE A 136 13.61 5.02 12.45
CA ILE A 136 13.79 6.39 12.93
C ILE A 136 13.92 7.37 11.76
N LEU A 137 14.74 7.05 10.76
CA LEU A 137 14.95 7.92 9.60
C LEU A 137 13.66 8.13 8.79
N ILE A 138 12.90 7.06 8.52
CA ILE A 138 11.64 7.13 7.78
C ILE A 138 10.60 7.91 8.59
N SER A 139 10.50 7.67 9.91
CA SER A 139 9.57 8.39 10.78
C SER A 139 9.89 9.89 10.83
N LEU A 140 11.17 10.25 10.99
CA LEU A 140 11.62 11.65 10.97
C LEU A 140 11.40 12.30 9.60
N GLY A 141 11.70 11.60 8.51
CA GLY A 141 11.47 12.09 7.16
C GLY A 141 9.99 12.33 6.87
N ALA A 142 9.13 11.40 7.27
CA ALA A 142 7.67 11.55 7.14
C ALA A 142 7.15 12.73 7.98
N LEU A 143 7.62 12.87 9.23
CA LEU A 143 7.26 13.99 10.09
C LEU A 143 7.72 15.33 9.51
N LEU A 144 8.95 15.40 8.99
CA LEU A 144 9.48 16.59 8.34
C LEU A 144 8.64 16.99 7.13
N LEU A 145 8.23 16.03 6.28
CA LEU A 145 7.34 16.31 5.16
C LEU A 145 5.98 16.86 5.60
N ILE A 146 5.39 16.29 6.66
CA ILE A 146 4.11 16.76 7.21
C ILE A 146 4.23 18.21 7.72
N ILE A 147 5.33 18.54 8.42
CA ILE A 147 5.57 19.89 8.94
C ILE A 147 5.88 20.89 7.83
N ALA A 148 6.58 20.46 6.77
CA ALA A 148 6.97 21.32 5.66
C ALA A 148 5.81 21.64 4.69
N PHE A 149 4.81 20.76 4.58
CA PHE A 149 3.68 20.89 3.64
C PHE A 149 2.30 20.76 4.33
N PRO A 150 1.96 21.62 5.31
CA PRO A 150 0.72 21.47 6.10
C PRO A 150 -0.56 21.82 5.33
N GLU A 151 -0.48 22.79 4.41
CA GLU A 151 -1.63 23.35 3.67
C GLU A 151 -1.89 22.61 2.35
N ASP A 152 -0.91 21.86 1.83
CA ASP A 152 -0.92 21.37 0.45
C ASP A 152 -0.87 19.82 0.38
N ILE A 153 -1.88 19.20 1.00
CA ILE A 153 -2.06 17.75 0.98
C ILE A 153 -2.14 17.21 -0.46
N ARG A 154 -2.66 18.00 -1.39
CA ARG A 154 -2.76 17.61 -2.80
C ARG A 154 -1.38 17.38 -3.39
N THR A 155 -0.47 18.33 -3.18
CA THR A 155 0.93 18.18 -3.63
C THR A 155 1.60 16.95 -3.00
N LEU A 156 1.40 16.70 -1.70
CA LEU A 156 1.94 15.48 -1.05
C LEU A 156 1.36 14.19 -1.64
N LEU A 157 0.06 14.16 -1.91
CA LEU A 157 -0.61 13.01 -2.51
C LEU A 157 -0.16 12.78 -3.96
N ASP A 158 -0.01 13.85 -4.74
CA ASP A 158 0.42 13.80 -6.14
C ASP A 158 1.87 13.30 -6.23
N LEU A 159 2.78 13.87 -5.42
CA LEU A 159 4.16 13.38 -5.33
C LEU A 159 4.23 11.91 -4.90
N GLY A 160 3.47 11.53 -3.88
CA GLY A 160 3.40 10.14 -3.42
C GLY A 160 2.92 9.19 -4.52
N ASN A 161 1.85 9.56 -5.23
CA ASN A 161 1.30 8.77 -6.33
C ASN A 161 2.30 8.62 -7.48
N ILE A 162 2.96 9.70 -7.90
CA ILE A 162 3.96 9.68 -8.97
C ILE A 162 5.11 8.74 -8.59
N LEU A 163 5.66 8.88 -7.37
CA LEU A 163 6.74 8.03 -6.89
C LEU A 163 6.31 6.55 -6.86
N SER A 164 5.13 6.24 -6.34
CA SER A 164 4.60 4.87 -6.33
C SER A 164 4.44 4.30 -7.73
N PHE A 165 3.93 5.06 -8.70
CA PHE A 165 3.81 4.58 -10.09
C PHE A 165 5.16 4.46 -10.79
N CYS A 166 6.18 5.21 -10.41
CA CYS A 166 7.53 5.03 -10.94
C CYS A 166 8.20 3.75 -10.40
N ILE A 167 7.98 3.43 -9.13
CA ILE A 167 8.60 2.26 -8.47
C ILE A 167 7.84 0.95 -8.79
N ALA A 168 6.53 1.03 -9.04
CA ALA A 168 5.71 -0.16 -9.24
C ALA A 168 6.13 -1.07 -10.42
N PRO A 169 6.41 -0.57 -11.64
CA PRO A 169 6.82 -1.44 -12.75
C PRO A 169 8.11 -2.23 -12.50
N PRO A 170 9.24 -1.62 -12.05
CA PRO A 170 10.45 -2.39 -11.76
C PRO A 170 10.25 -3.40 -10.63
N SER A 171 9.51 -3.04 -9.56
CA SER A 171 9.16 -3.98 -8.48
C SER A 171 8.36 -5.18 -9.00
N ALA A 172 7.35 -4.92 -9.84
CA ALA A 172 6.50 -5.95 -10.43
C ALA A 172 7.26 -6.88 -11.36
N LEU A 173 8.13 -6.31 -12.19
CA LEU A 173 8.99 -7.07 -13.08
C LEU A 173 9.97 -7.95 -12.31
N ALA A 174 10.62 -7.41 -11.27
CA ALA A 174 11.54 -8.17 -10.42
C ALA A 174 10.83 -9.37 -9.77
N MET A 175 9.63 -9.17 -9.25
CA MET A 175 8.83 -10.25 -8.66
C MET A 175 8.42 -11.30 -9.69
N LEU A 176 7.95 -10.87 -10.87
CA LEU A 176 7.57 -11.78 -11.95
C LEU A 176 8.76 -12.63 -12.42
N ILE A 177 9.94 -12.03 -12.57
CA ILE A 177 11.18 -12.73 -12.90
C ILE A 177 11.52 -13.74 -11.80
N LEU A 178 11.51 -13.34 -10.52
CA LEU A 178 11.85 -14.20 -9.39
C LEU A 178 11.02 -15.49 -9.37
N VAL A 179 9.70 -15.36 -9.47
CA VAL A 179 8.78 -16.51 -9.36
C VAL A 179 8.69 -17.37 -10.62
N THR A 180 9.26 -16.90 -11.75
CA THR A 180 9.27 -17.64 -13.03
C THR A 180 10.64 -18.19 -13.42
N ARG A 181 11.71 -17.81 -12.71
CA ARG A 181 13.07 -18.34 -12.95
C ARG A 181 13.14 -19.86 -12.75
N ARG A 182 14.06 -20.50 -13.48
CA ARG A 182 14.29 -21.96 -13.45
C ARG A 182 14.68 -22.49 -12.06
N GLN A 183 15.37 -21.69 -11.27
CA GLN A 183 15.78 -22.05 -9.90
C GLN A 183 14.61 -22.00 -8.90
N PHE A 184 13.47 -21.39 -9.26
CA PHE A 184 12.29 -21.33 -8.40
C PHE A 184 11.55 -22.68 -8.41
N PRO A 185 11.08 -23.20 -7.25
CA PRO A 185 10.43 -24.51 -7.17
C PRO A 185 9.24 -24.64 -8.11
N GLU A 186 9.21 -25.67 -8.96
CA GLU A 186 8.21 -25.81 -10.03
C GLU A 186 6.78 -25.86 -9.50
N ALA A 187 6.57 -26.58 -8.39
CA ALA A 187 5.27 -26.71 -7.73
C ALA A 187 4.73 -25.39 -7.14
N ALA A 188 5.60 -24.39 -6.93
CA ALA A 188 5.24 -23.08 -6.39
C ALA A 188 5.15 -21.98 -7.48
N ARG A 189 5.48 -22.29 -8.74
CA ARG A 189 5.42 -21.31 -9.83
C ARG A 189 3.97 -20.90 -10.13
N PRO A 190 3.73 -19.64 -10.53
CA PRO A 190 2.40 -19.19 -10.90
C PRO A 190 1.90 -19.92 -12.15
N LYS A 191 0.60 -20.22 -12.16
CA LYS A 191 -0.13 -20.77 -13.31
C LYS A 191 -0.05 -19.81 -14.50
N VAL A 192 -0.19 -20.35 -15.72
CA VAL A 192 -0.07 -19.57 -16.96
C VAL A 192 -1.03 -18.37 -17.01
N TRP A 193 -2.30 -18.55 -16.58
CA TRP A 193 -3.26 -17.44 -16.55
C TRP A 193 -2.84 -16.30 -15.61
N LEU A 194 -2.20 -16.63 -14.48
CA LEU A 194 -1.73 -15.64 -13.51
C LEU A 194 -0.51 -14.88 -14.04
N ARG A 195 0.29 -15.51 -14.91
CA ARG A 195 1.37 -14.83 -15.63
C ARG A 195 0.81 -13.84 -16.64
N TRP A 196 -0.22 -14.22 -17.39
CA TRP A 196 -0.92 -13.31 -18.30
C TRP A 196 -1.52 -12.11 -17.56
N SER A 197 -2.19 -12.33 -16.42
CA SER A 197 -2.69 -11.21 -15.61
C SER A 197 -1.56 -10.33 -15.08
N ALA A 198 -0.40 -10.91 -14.73
CA ALA A 198 0.77 -10.14 -14.30
C ALA A 198 1.35 -9.29 -15.44
N TYR A 199 1.45 -9.82 -16.67
CA TYR A 199 1.89 -9.04 -17.83
C TYR A 199 0.92 -7.90 -18.15
N LEU A 200 -0.40 -8.17 -18.12
CA LEU A 200 -1.43 -7.15 -18.35
C LEU A 200 -1.36 -6.05 -17.27
N GLY A 201 -1.21 -6.45 -16.00
CA GLY A 201 -0.99 -5.52 -14.89
C GLY A 201 0.28 -4.68 -15.05
N LEU A 202 1.38 -5.29 -15.50
CA LEU A 202 2.63 -4.58 -15.77
C LEU A 202 2.47 -3.56 -16.91
N THR A 203 1.81 -3.93 -18.02
CA THR A 203 1.53 -3.00 -19.12
C THR A 203 0.64 -1.84 -18.67
N PHE A 204 -0.34 -2.12 -17.82
CA PHE A 204 -1.21 -1.11 -17.24
C PHE A 204 -0.45 -0.15 -16.33
N LEU A 205 0.42 -0.67 -15.44
CA LEU A 205 1.26 0.15 -14.57
C LEU A 205 2.20 1.05 -15.40
N LEU A 206 2.87 0.50 -16.42
CA LEU A 206 3.72 1.29 -17.32
C LEU A 206 2.94 2.41 -18.03
N GLY A 207 1.72 2.11 -18.50
CA GLY A 207 0.83 3.12 -19.09
C GLY A 207 0.50 4.25 -18.12
N LEU A 208 0.16 3.92 -16.86
CA LEU A 208 -0.07 4.91 -15.82
C LEU A 208 1.18 5.73 -15.50
N THR A 209 2.35 5.09 -15.36
CA THR A 209 3.61 5.81 -15.12
C THR A 209 3.88 6.84 -16.22
N LEU A 210 3.68 6.48 -17.48
CA LEU A 210 3.85 7.41 -18.61
C LEU A 210 2.83 8.56 -18.60
N LEU A 211 1.57 8.27 -18.27
CA LEU A 211 0.53 9.31 -18.16
C LEU A 211 0.85 10.31 -17.03
N PHE A 212 1.27 9.82 -15.86
CA PHE A 212 1.65 10.68 -14.74
C PHE A 212 2.91 11.50 -15.04
N LEU A 213 3.94 10.90 -15.66
CA LEU A 213 5.13 11.65 -16.10
C LEU A 213 4.78 12.75 -17.11
N ARG A 214 3.86 12.47 -18.04
CA ARG A 214 3.37 13.47 -18.98
C ARG A 214 2.61 14.60 -18.30
N SER A 215 1.85 14.31 -17.24
CA SER A 215 1.12 15.37 -16.50
C SER A 215 2.01 16.33 -15.72
N LEU A 216 3.29 15.99 -15.53
CA LEU A 216 4.29 16.80 -14.84
C LEU A 216 5.05 17.75 -15.79
N LEU A 217 5.03 17.47 -17.10
CA LEU A 217 5.67 18.24 -18.17
C LEU A 217 4.69 19.23 -18.80
#